data_AF-A0A101VDI0-F1
#
_entry.id   AF-A0A101VDI0-F1
#
_cell.length_a   1.000
_cell.length_b   1.000
_cell.length_c   1.000
_cell.angle_alpha   90.00
_cell.angle_beta   90.00
_cell.angle_gamma   90.00
#
_symmetry.space_group_name_H-M   'P 1'
#
loop_
_entity.id
_entity.type
_entity.pdbx_description
1 polymer ?
#
loop_
_entity_poly.entity_id
_entity_poly.type
_entity_poly.pdbx_seq_one_letter_code
_entity_poly.pdbx_strand_id
1 'polypeptide(L)'
;MLAYDKAHELAKLLSQSDEYKVFIKAKFTLEQDQENVQMLQDFRRKQLEIQMAQISGEEIDEEYIKQTERLYELLSMNSRINDYLNAEYRLSRMMSDIQKIIGDAVSEWFSLEQINKNVN
;
A
#
# COMPACT_ATOMS: atom_id res chain seq x y z
N MET A 1 -14.45 16.46 -19.79
CA MET A 1 -13.34 17.41 -19.55
C MET A 1 -12.07 16.65 -19.86
N LEU A 2 -11.13 17.24 -20.59
CA LEU A 2 -9.93 16.54 -21.06
C LEU A 2 -9.18 15.80 -19.94
N ALA A 3 -9.12 16.37 -18.72
CA ALA A 3 -8.45 15.71 -17.60
C ALA A 3 -9.18 14.43 -17.13
N TYR A 4 -10.51 14.39 -17.13
CA TYR A 4 -11.26 13.15 -16.82
C TYR A 4 -11.05 12.08 -17.88
N ASP A 5 -11.00 12.48 -19.16
CA ASP A 5 -10.74 11.55 -20.27
C ASP A 5 -9.34 10.94 -20.14
N LYS A 6 -8.33 11.75 -19.80
CA LYS A 6 -6.97 11.29 -19.52
C LYS A 6 -6.85 10.46 -18.24
N ALA A 7 -7.65 10.74 -17.22
CA ALA A 7 -7.72 9.90 -16.03
C ALA A 7 -8.28 8.50 -16.36
N HIS A 8 -9.30 8.40 -17.21
CA HIS A 8 -9.80 7.11 -17.69
C HIS A 8 -8.78 6.37 -18.55
N GLU A 9 -8.04 7.08 -19.41
CA GLU A 9 -6.93 6.50 -20.18
C GLU A 9 -5.85 5.93 -19.25
N LEU A 10 -5.43 6.69 -18.24
CA LEU A 10 -4.47 6.23 -17.23
C LEU A 10 -4.97 4.99 -16.48
N ALA A 11 -6.24 4.97 -16.06
CA ALA A 11 -6.83 3.80 -15.40
C ALA A 11 -6.79 2.55 -16.29
N LYS A 12 -7.04 2.72 -17.60
CA LYS A 12 -6.93 1.63 -18.58
C LYS A 12 -5.48 1.15 -18.69
N LEU A 13 -4.50 2.05 -18.80
CA LEU A 13 -3.08 1.69 -18.86
C LEU A 13 -2.61 0.97 -17.60
N LEU A 14 -3.04 1.44 -16.42
CA LEU A 14 -2.73 0.82 -15.13
C LEU A 14 -3.24 -0.62 -15.03
N SER A 15 -4.49 -0.87 -15.43
CA SER A 15 -5.04 -2.23 -15.45
C SER A 15 -4.39 -3.15 -16.49
N GLN A 16 -3.66 -2.58 -17.46
CA GLN A 16 -2.89 -3.31 -18.47
C GLN A 16 -1.39 -3.39 -18.16
N SER A 17 -0.92 -2.73 -17.10
CA SER A 17 0.48 -2.73 -16.68
C SER A 17 0.97 -4.13 -16.33
N ASP A 18 2.27 -4.34 -16.49
CA ASP A 18 2.88 -5.62 -16.13
C ASP A 18 2.89 -5.80 -14.60
N GLU A 19 3.06 -4.72 -13.84
CA GLU A 19 2.95 -4.69 -12.38
C GLU A 19 1.59 -5.23 -11.92
N TYR A 20 0.49 -4.75 -12.52
CA TYR A 20 -0.84 -5.20 -12.16
C TYR A 20 -1.08 -6.66 -12.58
N LYS A 21 -0.66 -7.06 -13.78
CA LYS A 21 -0.78 -8.45 -14.25
C LYS A 21 0.00 -9.43 -13.37
N VAL A 22 1.22 -9.08 -13.00
CA VAL A 22 2.07 -9.89 -12.11
C VAL A 22 1.43 -10.01 -10.74
N PHE A 23 0.91 -8.91 -10.18
CA PHE A 23 0.16 -8.92 -8.92
C PHE A 23 -1.06 -9.84 -8.98
N ILE A 24 -1.90 -9.73 -10.01
CA ILE A 24 -3.09 -10.58 -10.17
C ILE A 24 -2.71 -12.06 -10.28
N LYS A 25 -1.65 -12.39 -11.02
CA LYS A 25 -1.16 -13.77 -11.14
C LYS A 25 -0.65 -14.33 -9.80
N ALA A 26 0.14 -13.55 -9.07
CA ALA A 26 0.66 -13.95 -7.77
C ALA A 26 -0.49 -14.13 -6.75
N LYS A 27 -1.46 -13.20 -6.77
CA LYS A 27 -2.68 -13.28 -5.95
C LYS A 27 -3.47 -14.55 -6.24
N PHE A 28 -3.76 -14.84 -7.51
CA PHE A 28 -4.48 -16.05 -7.90
C PHE A 28 -3.77 -17.33 -7.43
N THR A 29 -2.44 -17.36 -7.54
CA THR A 29 -1.61 -18.50 -7.11
C THR A 29 -1.66 -18.69 -5.59
N LEU A 30 -1.59 -17.59 -4.83
CA LEU A 30 -1.71 -17.62 -3.39
C LEU A 30 -3.11 -18.08 -2.93
N GLU A 31 -4.16 -17.62 -3.61
CA GLU A 31 -5.56 -17.95 -3.30
C GLU A 31 -5.89 -19.45 -3.45
N GLN A 32 -5.06 -20.22 -4.18
CA GLN A 32 -5.19 -21.68 -4.24
C GLN A 32 -4.75 -22.38 -2.94
N ASP A 33 -4.18 -21.65 -1.99
CA ASP A 33 -3.64 -22.17 -0.75
C ASP A 33 -4.28 -21.46 0.45
N GLN A 34 -5.37 -22.05 0.94
CA GLN A 34 -6.19 -21.45 1.99
C GLN A 34 -5.42 -21.23 3.30
N GLU A 35 -4.45 -22.10 3.61
CA GLU A 35 -3.60 -21.96 4.80
C GLU A 35 -2.72 -20.71 4.69
N ASN A 36 -2.03 -20.53 3.57
CA ASN A 36 -1.20 -19.34 3.34
C ASN A 36 -2.03 -18.05 3.30
N VAL A 37 -3.24 -18.10 2.73
CA VAL A 37 -4.18 -16.96 2.76
C VAL A 37 -4.52 -16.59 4.20
N GLN A 38 -4.86 -17.57 5.04
CA GLN A 38 -5.19 -17.32 6.44
C GLN A 38 -4.02 -16.72 7.20
N MET A 39 -2.82 -17.29 7.05
CA MET A 39 -1.61 -16.76 7.70
C MET A 39 -1.31 -15.32 7.27
N LEU A 40 -1.44 -15.00 5.98
CA LEU A 40 -1.26 -13.65 5.48
C LEU A 40 -2.30 -12.66 6.02
N GLN A 41 -3.57 -13.08 6.11
CA GLN A 41 -4.64 -12.26 6.68
C GLN A 41 -4.39 -11.97 8.17
N ASP A 42 -3.96 -12.98 8.92
CA ASP A 42 -3.60 -12.83 10.33
C ASP A 42 -2.44 -11.85 10.50
N PHE A 43 -1.40 -11.95 9.67
CA PHE A 43 -0.30 -10.98 9.66
C PHE A 43 -0.79 -9.55 9.39
N ARG A 44 -1.64 -9.34 8.37
CA ARG A 44 -2.16 -8.01 8.04
C ARG A 44 -2.99 -7.40 9.17
N ARG A 45 -3.81 -8.22 9.84
CA ARG A 45 -4.59 -7.76 11.00
C ARG A 45 -3.65 -7.28 12.12
N LYS A 46 -2.65 -8.09 12.47
CA LYS A 46 -1.65 -7.74 13.48
C LYS A 46 -0.87 -6.47 13.12
N GLN A 47 -0.45 -6.35 11.86
CA GLN A 47 0.25 -5.17 11.36
C GLN A 47 -0.61 -3.91 11.46
N LEU A 48 -1.90 -3.99 11.12
CA LEU A 48 -2.84 -2.87 11.22
C LEU A 48 -3.03 -2.43 12.67
N GLU A 49 -3.21 -3.38 13.60
CA GLU A 49 -3.33 -3.08 15.02
C GLU A 49 -2.09 -2.36 15.56
N ILE A 50 -0.89 -2.80 15.15
CA ILE A 50 0.37 -2.11 15.49
C ILE A 50 0.39 -0.67 14.95
N GLN A 51 0.04 -0.48 13.68
CA GLN A 51 0.00 0.85 13.08
C GLN A 51 -1.02 1.77 13.76
N MET A 52 -2.20 1.24 14.11
CA MET A 52 -3.23 2.00 14.81
C MET A 52 -2.77 2.43 16.20
N ALA A 53 -2.16 1.54 16.97
CA ALA A 53 -1.61 1.88 18.29
C ALA A 53 -0.53 2.96 18.21
N GLN A 54 0.35 2.89 17.21
CA GLN A 54 1.37 3.91 16.97
C GLN A 54 0.77 5.28 16.63
N ILE A 55 -0.33 5.32 15.89
CA ILE A 55 -1.03 6.56 15.53
C ILE A 55 -1.79 7.13 16.73
N SER A 56 -2.44 6.29 17.54
CA SER A 56 -3.18 6.72 18.74
C SER A 56 -2.27 7.08 19.92
N GLY A 57 -0.98 6.73 19.84
CA GLY A 57 -0.03 6.89 20.95
C GLY A 57 -0.24 5.87 22.07
N GLU A 58 -0.95 4.78 21.79
CA GLU A 58 -1.13 3.67 22.73
C GLU A 58 0.14 2.81 22.77
N GLU A 59 0.55 2.40 23.98
CA GLU A 59 1.62 1.43 24.15
C GLU A 59 1.13 0.06 23.67
N ILE A 60 1.93 -0.54 22.78
CA ILE A 60 1.69 -1.92 22.32
C ILE A 60 2.72 -2.84 22.97
N ASP A 61 2.28 -4.06 23.28
CA ASP A 61 3.15 -5.07 23.89
C ASP A 61 4.31 -5.42 22.94
N GLU A 62 5.56 -5.31 23.44
CA GLU A 62 6.75 -5.69 22.69
C GLU A 62 6.72 -7.16 22.26
N GLU A 63 6.13 -8.06 23.06
CA GLU A 63 5.99 -9.46 22.69
C GLU A 63 5.02 -9.62 21.51
N TYR A 64 4.01 -8.76 21.41
CA TYR A 64 3.08 -8.73 20.27
C TYR A 64 3.77 -8.30 18.97
N ILE A 65 4.64 -7.29 19.05
CA ILE A 65 5.49 -6.87 17.92
C ILE A 65 6.37 -8.04 17.49
N LYS A 66 7.12 -8.66 18.42
CA LYS A 66 8.01 -9.79 18.13
C LYS A 66 7.29 -11.01 17.56
N GLN A 67 6.07 -11.27 17.98
CA GLN A 67 5.25 -12.34 17.40
C GLN A 67 4.85 -12.02 15.95
N THR A 68 4.54 -10.76 15.67
CA THR A 68 4.18 -10.30 14.33
C THR A 68 5.39 -10.34 13.38
N GLU A 69 6.58 -9.97 13.87
CA GLU A 69 7.84 -10.10 13.15
C GLU A 69 8.17 -11.56 12.82
N ARG A 70 8.06 -12.47 13.80
CA ARG A 70 8.25 -13.91 13.57
C ARG A 70 7.26 -14.47 12.55
N LEU A 71 6.00 -14.02 12.58
CA LEU A 71 5.01 -14.40 11.57
C LEU A 71 5.42 -13.91 10.18
N TYR A 72 5.94 -12.69 10.05
CA TYR A 72 6.47 -12.18 8.79
C TYR A 72 7.64 -13.02 8.27
N GLU A 73 8.58 -13.41 9.14
CA GLU A 73 9.70 -14.28 8.75
C GLU A 73 9.19 -15.61 8.17
N LEU A 74 8.26 -16.28 8.86
CA LEU A 74 7.64 -17.52 8.38
C LEU A 74 6.94 -17.34 7.03
N LEU A 75 6.16 -16.26 6.88
CA LEU A 75 5.50 -15.92 5.63
C LEU A 75 6.49 -15.66 4.49
N SER A 76 7.60 -15.00 4.77
CA SER A 76 8.64 -14.66 3.78
C SER A 76 9.38 -15.89 3.25
N MET A 77 9.43 -16.97 4.03
CA MET A 77 10.01 -18.26 3.60
C MET A 77 9.10 -19.00 2.62
N ASN A 78 7.80 -18.68 2.58
CA ASN A 78 6.87 -19.26 1.62
C ASN A 78 6.97 -18.51 0.28
N SER A 79 7.44 -19.20 -0.75
CA SER A 79 7.61 -18.63 -2.10
C SER A 79 6.34 -17.98 -2.66
N ARG A 80 5.16 -18.58 -2.45
CA ARG A 80 3.88 -18.04 -2.98
C ARG A 80 3.51 -16.72 -2.29
N ILE A 81 3.70 -16.66 -0.97
CA ILE A 81 3.43 -15.44 -0.19
C ILE A 81 4.46 -14.38 -0.53
N ASN A 82 5.74 -14.74 -0.60
CA ASN A 82 6.81 -13.81 -0.95
C ASN A 82 6.62 -13.24 -2.37
N ASP A 83 6.26 -14.06 -3.36
CA ASP A 83 5.94 -13.60 -4.72
C ASP A 83 4.77 -12.61 -4.72
N TYR A 84 3.72 -12.92 -3.96
CA TYR A 84 2.57 -12.03 -3.79
C TYR A 84 2.96 -10.69 -3.16
N LEU A 85 3.70 -10.70 -2.04
CA LEU A 85 4.13 -9.50 -1.33
C LEU A 85 5.05 -8.63 -2.19
N ASN A 86 5.97 -9.24 -2.93
CA ASN A 86 6.85 -8.51 -3.85
C ASN A 86 6.08 -7.87 -5.01
N ALA A 87 5.10 -8.58 -5.57
CA ALA A 87 4.25 -8.05 -6.63
C ALA A 87 3.38 -6.90 -6.13
N GLU A 88 2.81 -7.04 -4.93
CA GLU A 88 2.03 -6.00 -4.27
C GLU A 88 2.88 -4.75 -3.99
N TYR A 89 4.09 -4.91 -3.48
CA TYR A 89 5.02 -3.80 -3.22
C TYR A 89 5.33 -3.02 -4.50
N ARG A 90 5.63 -3.72 -5.61
CA ARG A 90 5.91 -3.07 -6.91
C ARG A 90 4.72 -2.28 -7.42
N LEU A 91 3.52 -2.87 -7.36
CA LEU A 91 2.28 -2.20 -7.75
C LEU A 91 2.02 -0.98 -6.86
N SER A 92 2.17 -1.11 -5.54
CA SER A 92 1.98 -0.04 -4.57
C SER A 92 2.93 1.13 -4.84
N ARG A 93 4.21 0.86 -5.12
CA ARG A 93 5.19 1.89 -5.47
C ARG A 93 4.80 2.65 -6.74
N MET A 94 4.45 1.94 -7.81
CA MET A 94 3.99 2.58 -9.05
C MET A 94 2.76 3.47 -8.80
N MET A 95 1.79 2.99 -8.02
CA MET A 95 0.60 3.76 -7.68
C MET A 95 0.93 5.01 -6.85
N SER A 96 1.84 4.89 -5.88
CA SER A 96 2.29 6.02 -5.06
C SER A 96 3.01 7.08 -5.89
N ASP A 97 3.89 6.67 -6.80
CA ASP A 97 4.59 7.59 -7.71
C ASP A 97 3.60 8.35 -8.61
N ILE A 98 2.56 7.67 -9.12
CA ILE A 98 1.51 8.29 -9.93
C ILE A 98 0.65 9.25 -9.11
N GLN A 99 0.23 8.86 -7.90
CA GLN A 99 -0.52 9.73 -6.99
C GLN A 99 0.27 10.99 -6.66
N LYS A 100 1.59 10.86 -6.47
CA LYS A 100 2.47 11.99 -6.26
C LYS A 100 2.52 12.92 -7.48
N ILE A 101 2.70 12.38 -8.69
CA ILE A 101 2.68 13.19 -9.93
C ILE A 101 1.37 13.99 -10.05
N ILE A 102 0.23 13.36 -9.76
CA ILE A 102 -1.08 14.02 -9.79
C ILE A 102 -1.20 15.09 -8.70
N GLY A 103 -0.78 14.77 -7.48
CA GLY A 103 -0.82 15.70 -6.35
C GLY A 103 0.07 16.92 -6.54
N ASP A 104 1.29 16.72 -7.05
CA ASP A 104 2.26 17.79 -7.35
C ASP A 104 1.72 18.75 -8.42
N ALA A 105 0.93 18.27 -9.38
CA ALA A 105 0.30 19.11 -10.40
C ALA A 105 -0.77 20.08 -9.86
N VAL A 106 -1.28 19.82 -8.66
CA VAL A 106 -2.28 20.64 -7.96
C VAL A 106 -1.80 21.02 -6.56
N SER A 107 -0.49 21.21 -6.37
CA SER A 107 0.13 21.52 -5.07
C SER A 107 -0.45 22.76 -4.38
N GLU A 108 -0.91 23.74 -5.18
CA GLU A 108 -1.57 24.96 -4.69
C GLU A 108 -2.88 24.66 -3.95
N TRP A 109 -3.55 23.53 -4.21
CA TRP A 109 -4.71 23.09 -3.43
C TRP A 109 -4.36 23.01 -1.94
N PHE A 110 -3.22 22.42 -1.62
CA PHE A 110 -2.76 22.25 -0.24
C PHE A 110 -2.11 23.51 0.33
N SER A 111 -1.90 24.55 -0.48
CA SER A 111 -1.19 25.75 -0.10
C SER A 111 -2.17 26.86 0.28
N LEU A 112 -2.27 27.13 1.58
CA LEU A 112 -2.88 28.37 2.08
C LEU A 112 -1.73 29.33 2.40
N GLU A 113 -1.33 30.17 1.45
CA GLU A 113 -0.43 31.29 1.77
C GLU A 113 -1.06 32.13 2.90
N GLN A 114 -0.31 32.33 3.99
CA GLN A 114 -0.72 33.21 5.08
C GLN A 114 -0.75 34.65 4.57
N ILE A 115 -1.93 35.14 4.19
CA ILE A 115 -2.19 36.53 3.75
C ILE A 115 -1.83 37.59 4.83
N ASN A 116 -1.45 37.22 6.06
CA ASN A 116 -1.13 38.15 7.14
C ASN A 116 0.37 38.25 7.48
N LYS A 117 1.20 38.61 6.49
CA LYS A 117 2.46 39.33 6.75
C LYS A 117 2.48 40.59 5.91
N ASN A 118 1.78 41.62 6.40
CA ASN A 118 2.01 43.06 6.18
C ASN A 118 0.69 43.83 6.30
N VAL A 119 0.23 44.06 7.53
CA VAL A 119 -0.45 45.32 7.86
C VAL A 119 0.27 45.86 9.08
N ASN A 120 0.79 47.08 8.89
CA ASN A 120 1.65 47.85 9.79
C ASN A 120 1.10 48.00 11.22
#